data_AF-A0A3D2J1D7-F1
#
_entry.id   AF-A0A3D2J1D7-F1
#
_cell.length_a   1.000
_cell.length_b   1.000
_cell.length_c   1.000
_cell.angle_alpha   90.00
_cell.angle_beta   90.00
_cell.angle_gamma   90.00
#
_symmetry.space_group_name_H-M   'P 1'
#
loop_
_entity.id
_entity.type
_entity.pdbx_description
1 polymer ?
#
loop_
_entity_poly.entity_id
_entity_poly.type
_entity_poly.pdbx_seq_one_letter_code
_entity_poly.pdbx_strand_id
1 'polypeptide(L)'
;ELVFTLTVTFLSPVEANDIQKLSIPLSNIFVHAQSSDGKAYAVSLYFDISGEWAHGDSNALINWENTLVPHAQGSGDLSTFTVTPNSPNTLSEVNDYPSWGTVVWATDNQSNLSIQSGQDVVVRSGFVSQGKLNNTMDTNMPRAINDRWPVFAFCVDLVLIQDSPASRARSTAWMRSVTCNLL
;
A
#
# COMPACT_ATOMS: atom_id res chain seq x y z
N GLU A 1 -20.22 5.65 -20.47
CA GLU A 1 -18.96 4.88 -20.63
C GLU A 1 -17.89 5.48 -19.73
N LEU A 2 -16.94 4.67 -19.27
CA LEU A 2 -15.74 5.18 -18.59
C LEU A 2 -14.88 5.89 -19.63
N VAL A 3 -14.59 7.17 -19.38
CA VAL A 3 -13.87 8.08 -20.29
C VAL A 3 -12.35 8.07 -20.07
N PHE A 4 -11.85 7.10 -19.30
CA PHE A 4 -10.44 6.84 -19.05
C PHE A 4 -10.21 5.34 -18.80
N THR A 5 -8.99 4.88 -19.04
CA THR A 5 -8.51 3.51 -18.83
C THR A 5 -7.56 3.48 -17.64
N LEU A 6 -7.73 2.48 -16.78
CA LEU A 6 -6.83 2.18 -15.67
C LEU A 6 -6.14 0.84 -15.93
N THR A 7 -4.81 0.84 -15.96
CA THR A 7 -3.99 -0.37 -16.07
C THR A 7 -3.27 -0.60 -14.74
N VAL A 8 -3.43 -1.77 -14.15
CA VAL A 8 -2.73 -2.18 -12.94
C VAL A 8 -1.82 -3.35 -13.27
N THR A 9 -0.53 -3.21 -13.00
CA THR A 9 0.49 -4.23 -13.23
C THR A 9 1.01 -4.73 -11.89
N PHE A 10 0.97 -6.04 -11.69
CA PHE A 10 1.52 -6.70 -10.50
C PHE A 10 2.81 -7.42 -10.91
N LEU A 11 3.93 -7.09 -10.26
CA LEU A 11 5.22 -7.75 -10.49
C LEU A 11 5.77 -8.31 -9.20
N SER A 12 6.04 -9.60 -9.18
CA SER A 12 6.99 -10.19 -8.24
C SER A 12 8.39 -10.05 -8.86
N PRO A 13 9.39 -9.52 -8.13
CA PRO A 13 10.75 -9.44 -8.66
C PRO A 13 11.27 -10.85 -8.96
N VAL A 14 11.73 -11.06 -10.19
CA VAL A 14 12.40 -12.30 -10.60
C VAL A 14 13.78 -11.93 -11.09
N GLU A 15 14.75 -11.92 -10.17
CA GLU A 15 16.16 -11.64 -10.50
C GLU A 15 16.88 -12.97 -10.72
N ALA A 16 16.89 -13.46 -11.96
CA ALA A 16 17.36 -14.81 -12.30
C ALA A 16 18.78 -15.16 -11.81
N ASN A 17 19.61 -14.16 -11.55
CA ASN A 17 21.00 -14.32 -11.12
C ASN A 17 21.24 -13.96 -9.63
N ASP A 18 20.19 -13.63 -8.87
CA ASP A 18 20.28 -13.25 -7.46
C ASP A 18 19.25 -14.04 -6.63
N ILE A 19 19.68 -15.20 -6.14
CA ILE A 19 18.83 -16.11 -5.36
C ILE A 19 18.29 -15.48 -4.07
N GLN A 20 18.98 -14.48 -3.50
CA GLN A 20 18.48 -13.79 -2.31
C GLN A 20 17.28 -12.94 -2.68
N LYS A 21 17.38 -12.13 -3.75
CA LYS A 21 16.25 -11.34 -4.24
C LYS A 21 15.08 -12.20 -4.72
N LEU A 22 15.35 -13.37 -5.29
CA LEU A 22 14.32 -14.36 -5.65
C LEU A 22 13.59 -14.94 -4.44
N SER A 23 14.22 -14.94 -3.27
CA SER A 23 13.67 -15.54 -2.05
C SER A 23 12.88 -14.53 -1.19
N ILE A 24 12.90 -13.24 -1.54
CA ILE A 24 12.14 -12.22 -0.81
C ILE A 24 10.70 -12.26 -1.30
N PRO A 25 9.69 -12.49 -0.43
CA PRO A 25 8.29 -12.38 -0.80
C PRO A 25 7.95 -10.89 -0.89
N LEU A 26 8.28 -10.31 -2.05
CA LEU A 26 8.04 -8.92 -2.43
C LEU A 26 7.12 -8.89 -3.64
N SER A 27 6.12 -8.01 -3.60
CA SER A 27 5.30 -7.66 -4.76
C SER A 27 5.29 -6.16 -4.98
N ASN A 28 5.38 -5.76 -6.24
CA ASN A 28 5.22 -4.38 -6.68
C ASN A 28 3.89 -4.23 -7.42
N ILE A 29 3.19 -3.13 -7.17
CA ILE A 29 2.00 -2.74 -7.91
C ILE A 29 2.31 -1.42 -8.61
N PHE A 30 2.07 -1.39 -9.92
CA PHE A 30 2.18 -0.19 -10.74
C PHE A 30 0.81 0.13 -11.28
N VAL A 31 0.37 1.36 -11.06
CA VAL A 31 -0.93 1.81 -11.57
C VAL A 31 -0.70 2.87 -12.61
N HIS A 32 -1.34 2.74 -13.76
CA HIS A 32 -1.29 3.69 -14.85
C HIS A 32 -2.70 4.12 -15.25
N ALA A 33 -2.99 5.41 -15.16
CA ALA A 33 -4.29 5.96 -15.57
C ALA A 33 -4.13 6.80 -16.84
N GLN A 34 -5.08 6.65 -17.78
CA GLN A 34 -5.03 7.30 -19.08
C GLN A 34 -6.40 7.78 -19.57
N SER A 35 -6.51 9.05 -19.98
CA SER A 35 -7.73 9.59 -20.60
C SER A 35 -7.97 8.98 -21.99
N SER A 36 -9.22 8.60 -22.27
CA SER A 36 -9.62 7.95 -23.53
C SER A 36 -10.17 8.94 -24.55
N ASP A 37 -10.64 10.11 -24.11
CA ASP A 37 -11.22 11.16 -24.96
C ASP A 37 -10.37 12.44 -25.00
N GLY A 38 -9.17 12.41 -24.41
CA GLY A 38 -8.23 13.52 -24.41
C GLY A 38 -8.61 14.66 -23.46
N LYS A 39 -9.71 14.54 -22.69
CA LYS A 39 -10.05 15.53 -21.66
C LYS A 39 -9.25 15.29 -20.38
N ALA A 40 -9.18 16.34 -19.56
CA ALA A 40 -8.56 16.27 -18.25
C ALA A 40 -9.52 15.70 -17.21
N TYR A 41 -8.98 14.87 -16.32
CA TYR A 41 -9.74 14.26 -15.22
C TYR A 41 -8.92 14.27 -13.93
N ALA A 42 -9.58 14.59 -12.82
CA ALA A 42 -9.04 14.32 -11.49
C ALA A 42 -9.44 12.89 -11.09
N VAL A 43 -8.46 12.07 -10.71
CA VAL A 43 -8.65 10.66 -10.34
C VAL A 43 -7.90 10.39 -9.04
N SER A 44 -8.56 9.82 -8.05
CA SER A 44 -7.93 9.42 -6.79
C SER A 44 -7.81 7.90 -6.74
N LEU A 45 -6.60 7.41 -6.51
CA LEU A 45 -6.30 5.99 -6.40
C LEU A 45 -6.12 5.60 -4.94
N TYR A 46 -7.03 4.79 -4.42
CA TYR A 46 -7.00 4.27 -3.06
C TYR A 46 -6.53 2.81 -3.04
N PHE A 47 -5.62 2.51 -2.12
CA PHE A 47 -5.18 1.16 -1.80
C PHE A 47 -4.96 1.03 -0.30
N ASP A 48 -5.45 -0.06 0.29
CA ASP A 48 -5.14 -0.43 1.65
C ASP A 48 -4.68 -1.89 1.76
N ILE A 49 -3.97 -2.17 2.84
CA ILE A 49 -3.86 -3.51 3.40
C ILE A 49 -4.50 -3.51 4.78
N SER A 50 -4.93 -4.67 5.25
CA SER A 50 -5.54 -4.82 6.56
C SER A 50 -4.62 -5.53 7.55
N GLY A 51 -4.94 -5.48 8.84
CA GLY A 51 -4.17 -6.10 9.92
C GLY A 51 -3.96 -7.62 9.75
N GLU A 52 -4.85 -8.30 9.03
CA GLU A 52 -4.77 -9.73 8.70
C GLU A 52 -3.49 -10.10 7.95
N TRP A 53 -2.83 -9.14 7.28
CA TRP A 53 -1.57 -9.41 6.59
C TRP A 53 -0.44 -9.78 7.56
N ALA A 54 -0.53 -9.37 8.83
CA ALA A 54 0.54 -9.58 9.81
C ALA A 54 0.42 -10.91 10.57
N HIS A 55 -0.77 -11.54 10.63
CA HIS A 55 -0.99 -12.76 11.40
C HIS A 55 -2.28 -13.49 10.98
N GLY A 56 -2.26 -14.83 10.96
CA GLY A 56 -3.42 -15.64 10.54
C GLY A 56 -4.52 -15.88 11.58
N ASP A 57 -4.35 -15.39 12.82
CA ASP A 57 -5.39 -15.37 13.86
C ASP A 57 -5.89 -13.94 14.06
N SER A 58 -7.17 -13.70 13.79
CA SER A 58 -7.78 -12.38 13.94
C SER A 58 -7.88 -11.90 15.40
N ASN A 59 -7.66 -12.76 16.39
CA ASN A 59 -7.56 -12.35 17.80
C ASN A 59 -6.14 -11.92 18.19
N ALA A 60 -5.15 -12.17 17.33
CA ALA A 60 -3.78 -11.80 17.61
C ALA A 60 -3.65 -10.27 17.70
N LEU A 61 -2.89 -9.83 18.70
CA LEU A 61 -2.52 -8.45 18.85
C LEU A 61 -1.43 -8.10 17.83
N ILE A 62 -1.59 -6.97 17.15
CA ILE A 62 -0.60 -6.41 16.22
C ILE A 62 -0.18 -5.00 16.62
N ASN A 63 1.01 -4.62 16.21
CA ASN A 63 1.53 -3.25 16.25
C ASN A 63 1.72 -2.72 14.83
N TRP A 64 1.77 -1.41 14.68
CA TRP A 64 2.06 -0.78 13.39
C TRP A 64 2.75 0.57 13.52
N GLU A 65 3.44 0.98 12.48
CA GLU A 65 4.09 2.29 12.41
C GLU A 65 3.98 2.85 10.99
N ASN A 66 4.02 4.18 10.84
CA ASN A 66 4.30 4.82 9.56
C ASN A 66 5.59 5.63 9.66
N THR A 67 6.50 5.43 8.72
CA THR A 67 7.79 6.12 8.66
C THR A 67 8.10 6.59 7.24
N LEU A 68 8.98 7.58 7.14
CA LEU A 68 9.62 7.95 5.88
C LEU A 68 10.95 7.22 5.76
N VAL A 69 11.12 6.46 4.69
CA VAL A 69 12.34 5.69 4.41
C VAL A 69 12.99 6.24 3.14
N PRO A 70 14.26 6.69 3.17
CA PRO A 70 14.93 7.21 1.99
C PRO A 70 14.97 6.17 0.86
N HIS A 71 14.66 6.60 -0.37
CA HIS A 71 14.76 5.73 -1.53
C HIS A 71 16.24 5.40 -1.80
N ALA A 72 16.57 4.11 -1.93
CA ALA A 72 17.95 3.65 -2.11
C ALA A 72 18.66 4.23 -3.36
N GLN A 73 17.89 4.68 -4.36
CA GLN A 73 18.40 5.33 -5.57
C GLN A 73 18.32 6.87 -5.54
N GLY A 74 18.01 7.49 -4.40
CA GLY A 74 18.02 8.95 -4.23
C GLY A 74 16.84 9.70 -4.85
N SER A 75 15.72 9.03 -5.15
CA SER A 75 14.52 9.62 -5.77
C SER A 75 13.50 10.17 -4.76
N GLY A 76 13.95 10.60 -3.58
CA GLY A 76 13.09 11.06 -2.47
C GLY A 76 12.89 10.00 -1.39
N ASP A 77 11.81 10.11 -0.63
CA ASP A 77 11.44 9.20 0.46
C ASP A 77 10.25 8.30 0.07
N LEU A 78 10.13 7.17 0.75
CA LEU A 78 8.98 6.28 0.72
C LEU A 78 8.14 6.47 1.98
N SER A 79 6.84 6.69 1.85
CA SER A 79 5.91 6.55 2.99
C SER A 79 5.68 5.06 3.20
N THR A 80 6.00 4.58 4.40
CA THR A 80 6.09 3.15 4.70
C THR A 80 5.31 2.81 5.95
N PHE A 81 4.27 1.99 5.80
CA PHE A 81 3.66 1.28 6.92
C PHE A 81 4.43 0.00 7.22
N THR A 82 4.66 -0.25 8.51
CA THR A 82 5.09 -1.56 9.02
C THR A 82 4.00 -2.12 9.93
N VAL A 83 3.73 -3.42 9.84
CA VAL A 83 2.75 -4.11 10.70
C VAL A 83 3.38 -5.41 11.20
N THR A 84 3.31 -5.66 12.51
CA THR A 84 3.96 -6.79 13.17
C THR A 84 3.04 -7.48 14.17
N PRO A 85 3.15 -8.81 14.34
CA PRO A 85 2.60 -9.47 15.52
C PRO A 85 3.21 -8.90 16.80
N ASN A 86 2.39 -8.66 17.81
CA ASN A 86 2.87 -8.20 19.12
C ASN A 86 3.65 -9.27 19.88
N SER A 87 3.39 -10.55 19.61
CA SER A 87 4.04 -11.68 20.26
C SER A 87 4.41 -12.72 19.20
N PRO A 88 5.46 -12.47 18.40
CA PRO A 88 5.82 -13.34 17.30
C PRO A 88 6.39 -14.66 17.81
N ASN A 89 6.06 -15.74 17.11
CA ASN A 89 6.58 -17.08 17.38
C ASN A 89 7.51 -17.48 16.22
N THR A 90 8.79 -17.73 16.53
CA THR A 90 9.84 -18.00 15.54
C THR A 90 9.46 -19.15 14.59
N LEU A 91 9.46 -18.86 13.29
CA LEU A 91 9.23 -19.84 12.22
C LEU A 91 7.96 -20.68 12.39
N SER A 92 6.90 -20.07 12.92
CA SER A 92 5.61 -20.73 13.12
C SER A 92 4.54 -20.09 12.26
N GLU A 93 3.44 -20.82 12.11
CA GLU A 93 2.30 -20.40 11.30
C GLU A 93 1.01 -20.63 12.07
N VAL A 94 0.03 -19.78 11.79
CA VAL A 94 -1.36 -19.96 12.20
C VAL A 94 -2.22 -19.78 10.95
N ASN A 95 -3.07 -20.76 10.65
CA ASN A 95 -3.91 -20.77 9.44
C ASN A 95 -3.12 -20.54 8.15
N ASP A 96 -1.94 -21.17 8.01
CA ASP A 96 -1.03 -21.04 6.86
C ASP A 96 -0.44 -19.62 6.65
N TYR A 97 -0.53 -18.76 7.67
CA TYR A 97 0.13 -17.45 7.69
C TYR A 97 1.26 -17.42 8.72
N PRO A 98 2.42 -16.81 8.39
CA PRO A 98 3.49 -16.59 9.36
C PRO A 98 2.98 -15.84 10.59
N SER A 99 3.23 -16.39 11.77
CA SER A 99 2.99 -15.71 13.05
C SER A 99 4.23 -14.93 13.54
N TRP A 100 5.04 -14.44 12.61
CA TRP A 100 6.30 -13.74 12.84
C TRP A 100 6.66 -12.86 11.64
N GLY A 101 7.64 -11.98 11.84
CA GLY A 101 8.12 -11.05 10.82
C GLY A 101 7.36 -9.72 10.77
N THR A 102 7.60 -8.98 9.69
CA THR A 102 7.05 -7.64 9.48
C THR A 102 6.45 -7.57 8.08
N VAL A 103 5.20 -7.10 8.01
CA VAL A 103 4.61 -6.63 6.75
C VAL A 103 5.12 -5.22 6.51
N VAL A 104 5.67 -4.98 5.33
CA VAL A 104 6.05 -3.63 4.89
C VAL A 104 5.13 -3.25 3.74
N TRP A 105 4.52 -2.08 3.81
CA TRP A 105 3.63 -1.53 2.80
C TRP A 105 4.02 -0.09 2.50
N ALA A 106 4.53 0.15 1.29
CA ALA A 106 5.16 1.43 0.99
C ALA A 106 4.77 1.99 -0.38
N THR A 107 4.77 3.31 -0.49
CA THR A 107 4.59 4.08 -1.73
C THR A 107 5.55 5.27 -1.74
N ASP A 108 5.80 5.84 -2.92
CA ASP A 108 6.55 7.10 -3.03
C ASP A 108 5.87 8.20 -2.21
N ASN A 109 6.65 8.93 -1.40
CA ASN A 109 6.18 10.09 -0.67
C ASN A 109 6.17 11.31 -1.58
N GLN A 110 5.00 11.66 -2.10
CA GLN A 110 4.80 12.75 -3.05
C GLN A 110 3.76 13.75 -2.50
N SER A 111 3.74 14.98 -3.03
CA SER A 111 2.84 16.03 -2.55
C SER A 111 1.35 15.75 -2.74
N ASN A 112 1.02 14.81 -3.62
CA ASN A 112 -0.33 14.34 -3.93
C ASN A 112 -0.69 13.02 -3.21
N LEU A 113 0.14 12.58 -2.26
CA LEU A 113 -0.15 11.44 -1.40
C LEU A 113 -0.92 11.91 -0.16
N SER A 114 -1.98 11.19 0.17
CA SER A 114 -2.61 11.20 1.50
C SER A 114 -2.55 9.80 2.10
N ILE A 115 -2.39 9.72 3.41
CA ILE A 115 -2.23 8.45 4.13
C ILE A 115 -3.21 8.36 5.28
N GLN A 116 -3.66 7.15 5.64
CA GLN A 116 -4.49 7.00 6.83
C GLN A 116 -4.39 5.59 7.40
N SER A 117 -4.35 5.48 8.72
CA SER A 117 -4.64 4.23 9.42
C SER A 117 -5.87 4.36 10.32
N GLY A 118 -6.61 3.26 10.49
CA GLY A 118 -7.81 3.23 11.31
C GLY A 118 -8.75 2.10 10.91
N GLN A 119 -9.98 2.13 11.40
CA GLN A 119 -10.98 1.10 11.12
C GLN A 119 -11.38 1.05 9.64
N ASP A 120 -11.39 -0.14 9.06
CA ASP A 120 -11.75 -0.42 7.67
C ASP A 120 -12.99 0.33 7.18
N VAL A 121 -14.13 0.20 7.87
CA VAL A 121 -15.39 0.81 7.45
C VAL A 121 -15.34 2.33 7.53
N VAL A 122 -14.56 2.91 8.44
CA VAL A 122 -14.42 4.35 8.60
C VAL A 122 -13.50 4.91 7.52
N VAL A 123 -12.34 4.29 7.30
CA VAL A 123 -11.36 4.74 6.31
C VAL A 123 -11.91 4.59 4.90
N ARG A 124 -12.46 3.41 4.56
CA ARG A 124 -12.99 3.12 3.21
C ARG A 124 -14.21 3.97 2.89
N SER A 125 -15.17 4.11 3.82
CA SER A 125 -16.35 4.98 3.58
C SER A 125 -15.98 6.46 3.54
N GLY A 126 -15.00 6.88 4.33
CA GLY A 126 -14.42 8.22 4.27
C GLY A 126 -13.87 8.51 2.88
N PHE A 127 -13.07 7.60 2.31
CA PHE A 127 -12.56 7.74 0.94
C PHE A 127 -13.70 7.77 -0.09
N VAL A 128 -14.66 6.84 -0.03
CA VAL A 128 -15.78 6.80 -0.99
C VAL A 128 -16.61 8.09 -0.97
N SER A 129 -16.78 8.70 0.21
CA SER A 129 -17.59 9.93 0.35
C SER A 129 -16.83 11.21 -0.02
N GLN A 130 -15.50 11.26 0.17
CA GLN A 130 -14.72 12.49 0.03
C GLN A 130 -13.71 12.47 -1.12
N GLY A 131 -13.40 11.30 -1.66
CA GLY A 131 -12.36 11.08 -2.66
C GLY A 131 -10.92 11.22 -2.15
N LYS A 132 -10.71 11.34 -0.84
CA LYS A 132 -9.38 11.54 -0.22
C LYS A 132 -9.29 10.96 1.18
N LEU A 133 -8.08 10.81 1.70
CA LEU A 133 -7.82 10.42 3.09
C LEU A 133 -7.59 11.63 3.99
N ASN A 134 -7.82 11.43 5.29
CA ASN A 134 -7.79 12.51 6.28
C ASN A 134 -6.39 12.82 6.83
N ASN A 135 -5.33 12.11 6.42
CA ASN A 135 -3.99 12.25 6.99
C ASN A 135 -3.98 12.03 8.51
N THR A 136 -4.64 10.95 8.94
CA THR A 136 -4.75 10.58 10.36
C THR A 136 -4.17 9.20 10.61
N MET A 137 -3.57 9.02 11.78
CA MET A 137 -2.94 7.78 12.17
C MET A 137 -3.62 7.22 13.42
N ASP A 138 -4.06 5.97 13.37
CA ASP A 138 -4.51 5.25 14.56
C ASP A 138 -3.29 4.92 15.41
N THR A 139 -3.26 5.38 16.66
CA THR A 139 -2.16 5.14 17.60
C THR A 139 -2.54 4.15 18.70
N ASN A 140 -3.75 3.58 18.64
CA ASN A 140 -4.25 2.64 19.64
C ASN A 140 -3.70 1.23 19.38
N MET A 141 -2.46 0.99 19.79
CA MET A 141 -1.76 -0.28 19.63
C MET A 141 -1.02 -0.69 20.93
N PRO A 142 -0.78 -2.00 21.17
CA PRO A 142 -1.20 -3.12 20.33
C PRO A 142 -2.71 -3.36 20.38
N ARG A 143 -3.27 -3.87 19.29
CA ARG A 143 -4.71 -4.12 19.17
C ARG A 143 -4.98 -5.43 18.44
N ALA A 144 -6.05 -6.13 18.82
CA ALA A 144 -6.47 -7.34 18.13
C ALA A 144 -6.88 -7.00 16.69
N ILE A 145 -6.54 -7.85 15.72
CA ILE A 145 -6.89 -7.62 14.32
C ILE A 145 -8.41 -7.45 14.12
N ASN A 146 -9.23 -8.20 14.87
CA ASN A 146 -10.68 -8.12 14.79
C ASN A 146 -11.31 -6.97 15.62
N ASP A 147 -10.56 -6.30 16.49
CA ASP A 147 -11.00 -5.04 17.07
C ASP A 147 -10.92 -4.01 15.93
N ARG A 148 -12.07 -3.44 15.54
CA ARG A 148 -12.26 -2.42 14.49
C ARG A 148 -11.27 -2.56 13.31
N TRP A 149 -11.06 -3.77 12.79
CA TRP A 149 -10.29 -4.14 11.59
C TRP A 149 -9.35 -3.04 11.06
N PRO A 150 -8.15 -2.86 11.64
CA PRO A 150 -7.25 -1.79 11.23
C PRO A 150 -6.82 -1.97 9.77
N VAL A 151 -6.84 -0.88 9.02
CA VAL A 151 -6.31 -0.78 7.66
C VAL A 151 -5.23 0.29 7.57
N PHE A 152 -4.33 0.12 6.60
CA PHE A 152 -3.18 0.99 6.34
C PHE A 152 -3.27 1.47 4.89
N ALA A 153 -3.84 2.65 4.73
CA ALA A 153 -4.29 3.16 3.44
C ALA A 153 -3.37 4.23 2.88
N PHE A 154 -3.16 4.15 1.58
CA PHE A 154 -2.61 5.21 0.74
C PHE A 154 -3.67 5.68 -0.26
N CYS A 155 -3.68 6.98 -0.52
CA CYS A 155 -4.46 7.58 -1.58
C CYS A 155 -3.61 8.56 -2.37
N VAL A 156 -3.48 8.33 -3.68
CA VAL A 156 -2.72 9.19 -4.58
C VAL A 156 -3.67 9.92 -5.51
N ASP A 157 -3.64 11.25 -5.47
CA ASP A 157 -4.42 12.10 -6.36
C ASP A 157 -3.68 12.31 -7.68
N LEU A 158 -4.31 11.94 -8.78
CA LEU A 158 -3.79 12.06 -10.13
C LEU A 158 -4.57 13.12 -10.91
N VAL A 159 -3.84 13.91 -11.69
CA VAL A 159 -4.42 14.78 -12.71
C VAL A 159 -4.03 14.24 -14.06
N LEU A 160 -5.01 13.68 -14.78
CA LEU A 160 -4.83 13.31 -16.17
C LEU A 160 -4.78 14.61 -16.98
N ILE A 161 -3.58 15.07 -17.35
CA ILE A 161 -3.39 16.27 -18.17
C ILE A 161 -3.41 15.96 -19.66
N GLN A 162 -4.04 16.83 -20.46
CA GLN A 162 -3.93 16.76 -21.90
C GLN A 162 -2.54 17.27 -22.33
N ASP A 163 -1.67 16.36 -22.76
CA ASP A 163 -0.59 16.73 -23.69
C ASP A 163 -1.09 16.43 -25.09
N SER A 164 -0.93 17.34 -26.05
CA SER A 164 -1.22 17.32 -27.52
C SER A 164 -2.33 16.38 -28.10
N PRO A 165 -2.97 16.70 -29.24
CA PRO A 165 -4.02 15.85 -29.83
C PRO A 165 -3.60 14.39 -30.15
N ALA A 166 -2.29 14.10 -30.19
CA ALA A 166 -1.73 12.76 -30.39
C ALA A 166 -1.33 12.03 -29.09
N SER A 167 -1.35 12.70 -27.94
CA SER A 167 -0.94 12.15 -26.65
C SER A 167 -2.14 11.99 -25.73
N ARG A 168 -2.28 10.79 -25.16
CA ARG A 168 -3.25 10.49 -24.12
C ARG A 168 -2.59 10.81 -22.77
N ALA A 169 -3.26 11.56 -21.91
CA ALA A 169 -2.86 11.87 -20.53
C ALA A 169 -2.38 10.64 -19.75
N ARG A 170 -1.34 10.72 -18.90
CA ARG A 170 -0.78 9.57 -18.16
C ARG A 170 -0.32 9.95 -16.74
N SER A 171 -0.53 9.07 -15.77
CA SER A 171 0.10 9.18 -14.43
C SER A 171 0.39 7.79 -13.85
N THR A 172 1.46 7.67 -13.04
CA THR A 172 1.94 6.39 -12.48
C THR A 172 2.07 6.45 -10.96
N ALA A 173 1.56 5.45 -10.25
CA ALA A 173 1.76 5.26 -8.80
C ALA A 173 2.48 3.94 -8.51
N TRP A 174 3.27 3.91 -7.43
CA TRP A 174 4.15 2.80 -7.06
C TRP A 174 3.79 2.27 -5.68
N MET A 175 3.74 0.96 -5.53
CA MET A 175 3.41 0.32 -4.27
C MET A 175 4.28 -0.91 -4.06
N ARG A 176 4.87 -1.08 -2.88
CA ARG A 176 5.72 -2.21 -2.52
C ARG A 176 5.16 -2.92 -1.29
N SER A 177 5.02 -4.24 -1.37
CA SER A 177 4.70 -5.10 -0.22
C SER A 177 5.83 -6.09 0.04
N VAL A 178 6.43 -6.10 1.23
CA VAL A 178 7.44 -7.08 1.68
C VAL A 178 6.88 -7.89 2.83
N THR A 179 7.17 -9.19 2.88
CA THR A 179 7.11 -9.96 4.12
C THR A 179 8.48 -10.56 4.46
N CYS A 180 8.76 -10.68 5.76
CA CYS A 180 9.74 -11.60 6.33
C CYS A 180 11.25 -11.30 6.14
N ASN A 181 11.86 -10.63 7.13
CA ASN A 181 13.30 -10.79 7.40
C ASN A 181 13.49 -12.03 8.27
N LEU A 182 14.19 -13.04 7.75
CA LEU A 182 14.94 -13.97 8.59
C LEU A 182 16.12 -13.19 9.17
N LEU A 183 16.41 -13.40 10.47
CA LEU A 183 17.57 -12.86 11.17
C LEU A 183 18.87 -12.99 10.35
#